data_AF-A0A958QLC7-F1
#
_entry.id   AF-A0A958QLC7-F1
#
_cell.length_a   1.000
_cell.length_b   1.000
_cell.length_c   1.000
_cell.angle_alpha   90.00
_cell.angle_beta   90.00
_cell.angle_gamma   90.00
#
_symmetry.space_group_name_H-M   'P 1'
#
loop_
_entity.id
_entity.type
_entity.pdbx_description
1 polymer ?
#
loop_
_entity_poly.entity_id
_entity_poly.type
_entity_poly.pdbx_seq_one_letter_code
_entity_poly.pdbx_strand_id
1 'polypeptide(L)'
;HVSMSALDRIVASLPRWVLVGGILVLGILFLLVFDPPHSVCDSQLSLLKSIQTPFLYLDSKKKYIKTTGFEASYTKCRNGNSLGACQNLFNGVLKLINDVEASNPECIADLGQVKVIKKAFRDTQDLMVELAWGNKPPESTYDKFGWLDNNHMFLFCRLTGMRIKSEGKNTWEKWREKTMLSLPNPGKLTRADIWRRSLFSASCSNY
;
A
#
# COMPACT_ATOMS: atom_id res chain seq x y z
N HIS A 1 37.52 29.04 -10.80
CA HIS A 1 38.87 28.81 -10.25
C HIS A 1 38.94 29.26 -8.80
N VAL A 2 38.46 28.44 -7.86
CA VAL A 2 38.72 28.65 -6.43
C VAL A 2 40.07 28.02 -6.15
N SER A 3 40.98 28.82 -5.59
CA SER A 3 42.40 28.51 -5.48
C SER A 3 42.67 27.33 -4.54
N MET A 4 43.25 26.25 -5.07
CA MET A 4 43.80 25.11 -4.30
C MET A 4 44.76 25.57 -3.18
N SER A 5 45.43 26.72 -3.36
CA SER A 5 46.44 27.22 -2.41
C SER A 5 45.89 27.68 -1.04
N ALA A 6 44.60 27.99 -0.94
CA ALA A 6 43.99 28.40 0.33
C ALA A 6 43.62 27.18 1.19
N LEU A 7 43.20 26.08 0.56
CA LEU A 7 42.83 24.85 1.24
C LEU A 7 44.05 24.19 1.89
N ASP A 8 45.18 24.15 1.16
CA ASP A 8 46.42 23.54 1.63
C ASP A 8 46.97 24.23 2.89
N ARG A 9 46.81 25.56 3.02
CA ARG A 9 47.24 26.30 4.21
C ARG A 9 46.35 26.06 5.43
N ILE A 10 45.05 25.85 5.21
CA ILE A 10 44.09 25.55 6.29
C ILE A 10 44.28 24.11 6.77
N VAL A 11 44.54 23.17 5.86
CA VAL A 11 44.83 21.77 6.21
C VAL A 11 46.15 21.67 6.98
N ALA A 12 47.19 22.42 6.59
CA ALA A 12 48.48 22.40 7.26
C ALA A 12 48.49 23.05 8.65
N SER A 13 47.53 23.94 8.96
CA SER A 13 47.45 24.64 10.26
C SER A 13 46.63 23.90 11.32
N LEU A 14 45.89 22.87 10.92
CA LEU A 14 45.06 22.09 11.83
C LEU A 14 45.87 21.02 12.58
N PRO A 15 45.66 20.85 13.90
CA PRO A 15 46.25 19.74 14.64
C PRO A 15 45.87 18.39 14.02
N ARG A 16 46.82 17.45 13.97
CA ARG A 16 46.61 16.12 13.34
C ARG A 16 45.38 15.38 13.88
N TRP A 17 45.03 15.56 15.16
CA TRP A 17 43.84 14.96 15.76
C TRP A 17 42.52 15.52 15.21
N VAL A 18 42.48 16.81 14.84
CA VAL A 18 41.30 17.45 14.22
C VAL A 18 41.12 16.95 12.79
N LEU A 19 42.21 16.79 12.04
CA LEU A 19 42.17 16.21 10.69
C LEU A 19 41.67 14.76 10.72
N VAL A 20 42.22 13.93 11.61
CA VAL A 20 41.77 12.54 11.78
C VAL A 20 40.30 12.50 12.22
N GLY A 21 39.89 13.34 13.17
CA GLY A 21 38.49 13.46 13.60
C GLY A 21 37.56 13.89 12.46
N GLY A 22 37.96 14.87 11.66
CA GLY A 22 37.20 15.34 10.50
C GLY A 22 37.02 14.26 9.44
N ILE A 23 38.09 13.50 9.12
CA ILE A 23 38.02 12.37 8.19
C ILE A 23 37.11 11.26 8.72
N LEU A 24 37.17 10.95 10.02
CA LEU A 24 36.31 9.96 10.66
C LEU A 24 34.82 10.37 10.60
N VAL A 25 34.52 11.62 10.94
CA VAL A 25 33.15 12.15 10.87
C VAL A 25 32.63 12.15 9.44
N LEU A 26 33.44 12.60 8.47
CA LEU A 26 33.06 12.56 7.05
C LEU A 26 32.87 11.12 6.56
N GLY A 27 33.69 10.17 7.00
CA GLY A 27 33.55 8.75 6.67
C GLY A 27 32.27 8.14 7.24
N ILE A 28 31.91 8.44 8.50
CA ILE A 28 30.66 7.99 9.12
C ILE A 28 29.45 8.60 8.39
N LEU A 29 29.49 9.91 8.12
CA LEU A 29 28.43 10.58 7.36
C LEU A 29 28.27 10.02 5.95
N PHE A 30 29.40 9.72 5.28
CA PHE A 30 29.39 9.07 3.97
C PHE A 30 28.71 7.71 4.05
N LEU A 31 29.08 6.86 5.01
CA LEU A 31 28.43 5.55 5.18
C LEU A 31 26.93 5.68 5.49
N LEU A 32 26.52 6.60 6.34
CA LEU A 32 25.10 6.82 6.66
C LEU A 32 24.28 7.29 5.45
N VAL A 33 24.89 8.02 4.51
CA VAL A 33 24.21 8.53 3.31
C VAL A 33 24.18 7.48 2.19
N PHE A 34 25.28 6.73 2.00
CA PHE A 34 25.42 5.81 0.87
C PHE A 34 25.02 4.37 1.18
N ASP A 35 25.26 3.90 2.40
CA ASP A 35 24.90 2.56 2.89
C ASP A 35 24.19 2.68 4.26
N PRO A 36 22.97 3.25 4.30
CA PRO A 36 22.23 3.36 5.55
C PRO A 36 22.11 1.98 6.19
N PRO A 37 22.33 1.85 7.51
CA PRO A 37 22.28 0.56 8.18
C PRO A 37 20.90 -0.06 7.97
N HIS A 38 20.88 -1.37 7.64
CA HIS A 38 19.64 -2.12 7.49
C HIS A 38 18.75 -1.91 8.72
N SER A 39 17.57 -1.35 8.50
CA SER A 39 16.60 -1.15 9.55
C SER A 39 15.91 -2.46 9.92
N VAL A 40 15.28 -2.49 11.09
CA VAL A 40 14.39 -3.58 11.49
C VAL A 40 13.31 -3.81 10.43
N CYS A 41 12.81 -2.73 9.81
CA CYS A 41 11.77 -2.79 8.78
C CYS A 41 12.24 -3.38 7.45
N ASP A 42 13.53 -3.26 7.10
CA ASP A 42 14.09 -3.93 5.92
C ASP A 42 14.08 -5.45 6.09
N SER A 43 14.39 -5.91 7.31
CA SER A 43 14.33 -7.33 7.66
C SER A 43 12.89 -7.84 7.59
N GLN A 44 11.94 -7.12 8.18
CA GLN A 44 10.51 -7.44 8.10
C GLN A 44 10.01 -7.45 6.64
N LEU A 45 10.43 -6.50 5.82
CA LEU A 45 10.07 -6.46 4.40
C LEU A 45 10.63 -7.66 3.63
N SER A 46 11.86 -8.08 3.92
CA SER A 46 12.45 -9.26 3.28
C SER A 46 11.72 -10.56 3.65
N LEU A 47 11.33 -10.71 4.93
CA LEU A 47 10.50 -11.82 5.39
C LEU A 47 9.12 -11.78 4.72
N LEU A 48 8.48 -10.62 4.68
CA LEU A 48 7.17 -10.44 4.07
C LEU A 48 7.22 -10.78 2.57
N LYS A 49 8.26 -10.37 1.85
CA LYS A 49 8.49 -10.76 0.44
C LYS A 49 8.52 -12.27 0.26
N SER A 50 9.20 -12.99 1.16
CA SER A 50 9.29 -14.44 1.12
C SER A 50 7.91 -15.10 1.33
N ILE A 51 7.19 -14.70 2.38
CA ILE A 51 5.87 -15.26 2.72
C ILE A 51 4.81 -14.94 1.66
N GLN A 52 4.92 -13.76 1.05
CA GLN A 52 4.00 -13.28 0.02
C GLN A 52 4.36 -13.77 -1.39
N THR A 53 5.36 -14.64 -1.54
CA THR A 53 5.62 -15.36 -2.79
C THR A 53 4.77 -16.63 -2.83
N PRO A 54 3.97 -16.91 -3.88
CA PRO A 54 3.90 -16.20 -5.17
C PRO A 54 2.77 -15.16 -5.28
N PHE A 55 2.10 -14.80 -4.18
CA PHE A 55 0.92 -13.92 -4.22
C PHE A 55 1.24 -12.49 -4.68
N LEU A 56 2.14 -11.76 -4.02
CA LEU A 56 2.57 -10.42 -4.44
C LEU A 56 3.84 -10.41 -5.29
N TYR A 57 4.67 -11.44 -5.16
CA TYR A 57 5.98 -11.51 -5.79
C TYR A 57 6.09 -12.75 -6.66
N LEU A 58 6.83 -12.66 -7.76
CA LEU A 58 7.10 -13.82 -8.61
C LEU A 58 8.10 -14.75 -7.93
N ASP A 59 7.86 -16.06 -8.01
CA ASP A 59 8.81 -17.07 -7.59
C ASP A 59 9.93 -17.18 -8.62
N SER A 60 11.14 -16.76 -8.27
CA SER A 60 12.33 -16.81 -9.14
C SER A 60 12.68 -18.23 -9.58
N LYS A 61 12.24 -19.25 -8.84
CA LYS A 61 12.43 -20.67 -9.20
C LYS A 61 11.49 -21.13 -10.31
N LYS A 62 10.36 -20.43 -10.54
CA LYS A 62 9.33 -20.80 -11.52
C LYS A 62 9.30 -19.84 -12.70
N LYS A 63 10.34 -19.90 -13.56
CA LYS A 63 10.54 -19.01 -14.72
C LYS A 63 9.39 -18.96 -15.73
N TYR A 64 8.50 -19.97 -15.76
CA TYR A 64 7.36 -20.03 -16.67
C TYR A 64 6.16 -19.20 -16.19
N ILE A 65 6.08 -18.86 -14.90
CA ILE A 65 5.00 -18.06 -14.34
C ILE A 65 5.35 -16.58 -14.51
N LYS A 66 4.57 -15.86 -15.32
CA LYS A 66 4.81 -14.44 -15.64
C LYS A 66 3.95 -13.46 -14.82
N THR A 67 2.98 -13.97 -14.06
CA THR A 67 2.04 -13.16 -13.28
C THR A 67 2.01 -13.63 -11.84
N THR A 68 1.78 -12.70 -10.91
CA THR A 68 1.66 -13.01 -9.49
C THR A 68 0.26 -13.56 -9.18
N GLY A 69 0.10 -14.23 -8.04
CA GLY A 69 -1.21 -14.70 -7.59
C GLY A 69 -2.22 -13.55 -7.43
N PHE A 70 -1.74 -12.37 -7.02
CA PHE A 70 -2.52 -11.14 -6.94
C PHE A 70 -3.03 -10.72 -8.32
N GLU A 71 -2.15 -10.53 -9.31
CA GLU A 71 -2.57 -10.06 -10.64
C GLU A 71 -3.51 -11.06 -11.33
N ALA A 72 -3.26 -12.36 -11.17
CA ALA A 72 -4.11 -13.41 -11.71
C ALA A 72 -5.50 -13.42 -11.05
N SER A 73 -5.57 -13.34 -9.72
CA SER A 73 -6.84 -13.31 -8.98
C SER A 73 -7.60 -11.99 -9.15
N TYR A 74 -6.90 -10.86 -9.24
CA TYR A 74 -7.46 -9.55 -9.54
C TYR A 74 -8.14 -9.53 -10.90
N THR A 75 -7.44 -9.99 -11.94
CA THR A 75 -7.99 -10.08 -13.29
C THR A 75 -9.20 -11.01 -13.34
N LYS A 76 -9.14 -12.16 -12.65
CA LYS A 76 -10.25 -13.10 -12.56
C LYS A 76 -11.47 -12.49 -11.85
N CYS A 77 -11.27 -11.76 -10.75
CA CYS A 77 -12.34 -11.08 -10.03
C CYS A 77 -12.98 -10.00 -10.91
N ARG A 78 -12.18 -9.15 -11.55
CA ARG A 78 -12.65 -8.04 -12.39
C ARG A 78 -13.45 -8.51 -13.62
N ASN A 79 -13.04 -9.63 -14.22
CA ASN A 79 -13.71 -10.17 -15.40
C ASN A 79 -14.79 -11.21 -15.08
N GLY A 80 -14.88 -11.63 -13.81
CA GLY A 80 -15.84 -12.62 -13.36
C GLY A 80 -17.21 -12.01 -13.09
N ASN A 81 -18.26 -12.78 -13.31
CA ASN A 81 -19.65 -12.37 -13.10
C ASN A 81 -20.32 -13.12 -11.93
N SER A 82 -19.53 -13.68 -11.01
CA SER A 82 -20.02 -14.43 -9.86
C SER A 82 -19.32 -14.02 -8.56
N LEU A 83 -20.01 -14.20 -7.44
CA LEU A 83 -19.48 -13.91 -6.10
C LEU A 83 -18.16 -14.65 -5.84
N GLY A 84 -18.06 -15.89 -6.31
CA GLY A 84 -16.87 -16.73 -6.14
C GLY A 84 -15.65 -16.29 -6.96
N ALA A 85 -15.81 -15.41 -7.97
CA ALA A 85 -14.69 -14.96 -8.79
C ALA A 85 -13.62 -14.19 -7.99
N CYS A 86 -14.05 -13.51 -6.92
CA CYS A 86 -13.21 -12.64 -6.11
C CYS A 86 -12.63 -13.30 -4.86
N GLN A 87 -13.04 -14.52 -4.53
CA GLN A 87 -12.65 -15.21 -3.29
C GLN A 87 -11.13 -15.29 -3.13
N ASN A 88 -10.40 -15.68 -4.19
CA ASN A 88 -8.95 -15.83 -4.14
C ASN A 88 -8.24 -14.49 -3.92
N LEU A 89 -8.75 -13.41 -4.54
CA LEU A 89 -8.21 -12.07 -4.35
C LEU A 89 -8.42 -11.63 -2.91
N PHE A 90 -9.65 -11.70 -2.41
CA PHE A 90 -10.00 -11.22 -1.08
C PHE A 90 -9.30 -12.02 0.02
N ASN A 91 -9.22 -13.35 -0.09
CA ASN A 91 -8.47 -14.17 0.85
C ASN A 91 -6.96 -13.85 0.82
N GLY A 92 -6.38 -13.67 -0.36
CA GLY A 92 -4.98 -13.32 -0.51
C GLY A 92 -4.64 -11.96 0.09
N VAL A 93 -5.51 -10.96 -0.12
CA VAL A 93 -5.35 -9.61 0.44
C VAL A 93 -5.60 -9.60 1.94
N LEU A 94 -6.58 -10.36 2.44
CA LEU A 94 -6.78 -10.52 3.88
C LEU A 94 -5.55 -11.12 4.56
N LYS A 95 -4.95 -12.15 3.95
CA LYS A 95 -3.68 -12.73 4.41
C LYS A 95 -2.55 -11.69 4.38
N LEU A 96 -2.44 -10.93 3.30
CA LEU A 96 -1.45 -9.85 3.20
C LEU A 96 -1.60 -8.82 4.34
N ILE A 97 -2.82 -8.40 4.66
CA ILE A 97 -3.06 -7.48 5.79
C ILE A 97 -2.61 -8.13 7.10
N ASN A 98 -2.96 -9.40 7.33
CA ASN A 98 -2.53 -10.13 8.53
C ASN A 98 -1.00 -10.17 8.64
N ASP A 99 -0.30 -10.46 7.54
CA ASP A 99 1.16 -10.57 7.54
C ASP A 99 1.83 -9.19 7.76
N VAL A 100 1.23 -8.11 7.25
CA VAL A 100 1.68 -6.73 7.55
C VAL A 100 1.43 -6.36 9.01
N GLU A 101 0.27 -6.68 9.56
CA GLU A 101 -0.07 -6.38 10.96
C GLU A 101 0.68 -7.26 11.97
N ALA A 102 1.13 -8.44 11.56
CA ALA A 102 2.01 -9.29 12.35
C ALA A 102 3.47 -8.79 12.41
N SER A 103 3.82 -7.83 11.56
CA SER A 103 5.13 -7.17 11.60
C SER A 103 5.23 -6.22 12.81
N ASN A 104 6.45 -5.76 13.12
CA ASN A 104 6.65 -4.78 14.18
C ASN A 104 5.78 -3.52 13.94
N PRO A 105 5.02 -3.02 14.94
CA PRO A 105 4.14 -1.86 14.79
C PRO A 105 4.78 -0.62 14.17
N GLU A 106 6.07 -0.38 14.44
CA GLU A 106 6.82 0.76 13.87
C GLU A 106 6.99 0.65 12.34
N CYS A 107 6.96 -0.57 11.80
CA CYS A 107 7.15 -0.83 10.37
C CYS A 107 5.85 -0.85 9.56
N ILE A 108 4.68 -0.88 10.20
CA ILE A 108 3.40 -1.04 9.49
C ILE A 108 3.18 0.09 8.46
N ALA A 109 3.49 1.33 8.84
CA ALA A 109 3.34 2.47 7.95
C ALA A 109 4.24 2.34 6.72
N ASP A 110 5.53 2.01 6.93
CA ASP A 110 6.52 1.86 5.87
C ASP A 110 6.22 0.66 4.96
N LEU A 111 5.85 -0.48 5.53
CA LEU A 111 5.43 -1.67 4.79
C LEU A 111 4.18 -1.37 3.95
N GLY A 112 3.22 -0.62 4.49
CA GLY A 112 2.04 -0.16 3.76
C GLY A 112 2.35 0.80 2.61
N GLN A 113 3.50 1.48 2.62
CA GLN A 113 3.96 2.35 1.53
C GLN A 113 4.75 1.61 0.45
N VAL A 114 5.17 0.37 0.68
CA VAL A 114 5.83 -0.44 -0.35
C VAL A 114 4.94 -0.55 -1.57
N LYS A 115 5.46 -0.13 -2.74
CA LYS A 115 4.69 0.07 -3.98
C LYS A 115 3.73 -1.08 -4.31
N VAL A 116 4.17 -2.33 -4.20
CA VAL A 116 3.35 -3.50 -4.55
C VAL A 116 2.26 -3.79 -3.51
N ILE A 117 2.53 -3.56 -2.22
CA ILE A 117 1.56 -3.71 -1.12
C ILE A 117 0.51 -2.61 -1.22
N LYS A 118 0.96 -1.37 -1.36
CA LYS A 118 0.11 -0.20 -1.57
C LYS A 118 -0.81 -0.37 -2.78
N LYS A 119 -0.26 -0.85 -3.90
CA LYS A 119 -1.05 -1.18 -5.11
C LYS A 119 -2.09 -2.24 -4.79
N ALA A 120 -1.71 -3.35 -4.14
CA ALA A 120 -2.66 -4.43 -3.83
C ALA A 120 -3.81 -3.96 -2.94
N PHE A 121 -3.53 -3.16 -1.90
CA PHE A 121 -4.56 -2.58 -1.04
C PHE A 121 -5.49 -1.65 -1.80
N ARG A 122 -4.91 -0.73 -2.59
CA ARG A 122 -5.69 0.25 -3.35
C ARG A 122 -6.56 -0.43 -4.40
N ASP A 123 -5.96 -1.26 -5.26
CA ASP A 123 -6.66 -1.89 -6.38
C ASP A 123 -7.79 -2.79 -5.87
N THR A 124 -7.57 -3.52 -4.78
CA THR A 124 -8.63 -4.34 -4.16
C THR A 124 -9.75 -3.49 -3.62
N GLN A 125 -9.43 -2.38 -2.93
CA GLN A 125 -10.45 -1.50 -2.39
C GLN A 125 -11.24 -0.77 -3.49
N ASP A 126 -10.57 -0.30 -4.54
CA ASP A 126 -11.20 0.26 -5.74
C ASP A 126 -12.18 -0.77 -6.34
N LEU A 127 -11.75 -2.02 -6.52
CA LEU A 127 -12.59 -3.09 -7.06
C LEU A 127 -13.80 -3.43 -6.17
N MET A 128 -13.64 -3.46 -4.84
CA MET A 128 -14.77 -3.70 -3.93
C MET A 128 -15.82 -2.59 -4.02
N VAL A 129 -15.39 -1.32 -4.18
CA VAL A 129 -16.30 -0.19 -4.36
C VAL A 129 -16.99 -0.27 -5.72
N GLU A 130 -16.26 -0.63 -6.78
CA GLU A 130 -16.82 -0.86 -8.12
C GLU A 130 -17.86 -2.00 -8.11
N LEU A 131 -17.57 -3.12 -7.43
CA LEU A 131 -18.49 -4.26 -7.31
C LEU A 131 -19.77 -3.90 -6.54
N ALA A 132 -19.63 -3.19 -5.42
CA ALA A 132 -20.77 -2.70 -4.63
C ALA A 132 -21.61 -1.66 -5.39
N TRP A 133 -20.99 -0.91 -6.29
CA TRP A 133 -21.69 0.06 -7.13
C TRP A 133 -22.38 -0.61 -8.33
N GLY A 134 -21.71 -1.54 -9.01
CA GLY A 134 -22.19 -2.17 -10.23
C GLY A 134 -22.21 -1.23 -11.45
N ASN A 135 -22.94 -1.62 -12.49
CA ASN A 135 -23.04 -0.84 -13.74
C ASN A 135 -23.91 0.43 -13.60
N LYS A 136 -24.78 0.45 -12.60
CA LYS A 136 -25.65 1.58 -12.26
C LYS A 136 -25.69 1.74 -10.74
N PRO A 137 -25.89 2.96 -10.20
CA PRO A 137 -25.93 3.17 -8.76
C PRO A 137 -26.92 2.21 -8.08
N PRO A 138 -26.55 1.57 -6.94
CA PRO A 138 -27.44 0.66 -6.26
C PRO A 138 -28.71 1.40 -5.79
N GLU A 139 -29.86 0.75 -5.91
CA GLU A 139 -31.16 1.31 -5.56
C GLU A 139 -31.53 0.99 -4.11
N SER A 140 -31.04 -0.13 -3.60
CA SER A 140 -31.25 -0.59 -2.23
C SER A 140 -29.95 -0.96 -1.50
N THR A 141 -30.05 -1.12 -0.18
CA THR A 141 -28.96 -1.69 0.64
C THR A 141 -28.62 -3.11 0.20
N TYR A 142 -29.61 -3.89 -0.24
CA TYR A 142 -29.42 -5.23 -0.75
C TYR A 142 -28.57 -5.22 -2.03
N ASP A 143 -28.84 -4.30 -2.96
CA ASP A 143 -28.04 -4.18 -4.21
C ASP A 143 -26.59 -3.78 -3.91
N LYS A 144 -26.41 -2.85 -2.97
CA LYS A 144 -25.09 -2.36 -2.53
C LYS A 144 -24.20 -3.48 -1.98
N PHE A 145 -24.76 -4.38 -1.18
CA PHE A 145 -24.03 -5.48 -0.57
C PHE A 145 -24.22 -6.82 -1.29
N GLY A 146 -24.98 -6.87 -2.38
CA GLY A 146 -25.30 -8.12 -3.08
C GLY A 146 -24.06 -8.86 -3.60
N TRP A 147 -22.95 -8.15 -3.80
CA TRP A 147 -21.65 -8.70 -4.21
C TRP A 147 -20.68 -9.00 -3.06
N LEU A 148 -20.99 -8.55 -1.83
CA LEU A 148 -20.07 -8.53 -0.69
C LEU A 148 -20.76 -9.15 0.54
N ASP A 149 -20.19 -10.23 1.08
CA ASP A 149 -20.65 -10.79 2.35
C ASP A 149 -20.00 -10.07 3.56
N ASN A 150 -20.31 -10.53 4.76
CA ASN A 150 -19.76 -9.96 6.00
C ASN A 150 -18.23 -10.05 6.08
N ASN A 151 -17.62 -11.11 5.54
CA ASN A 151 -16.16 -11.26 5.55
C ASN A 151 -15.52 -10.27 4.56
N HIS A 152 -16.18 -10.01 3.43
CA HIS A 152 -15.76 -8.98 2.50
C HIS A 152 -15.90 -7.59 3.14
N MET A 153 -16.98 -7.31 3.86
CA MET A 153 -17.12 -6.05 4.60
C MET A 153 -16.03 -5.85 5.66
N PHE A 154 -15.70 -6.90 6.41
CA PHE A 154 -14.57 -6.90 7.34
C PHE A 154 -13.24 -6.57 6.62
N LEU A 155 -12.98 -7.20 5.48
CA LEU A 155 -11.80 -6.90 4.67
C LEU A 155 -11.76 -5.43 4.21
N PHE A 156 -12.88 -4.89 3.72
CA PHE A 156 -12.97 -3.49 3.29
C PHE A 156 -12.63 -2.53 4.44
N CYS A 157 -13.13 -2.81 5.63
CA CYS A 157 -12.87 -2.01 6.81
C CYS A 157 -11.41 -2.09 7.27
N ARG A 158 -10.80 -3.28 7.25
CA ARG A 158 -9.38 -3.44 7.53
C ARG A 158 -8.48 -2.76 6.50
N LEU A 159 -8.82 -2.84 5.22
CA LEU A 159 -8.13 -2.10 4.16
C LEU A 159 -8.20 -0.59 4.40
N THR A 160 -9.37 -0.08 4.78
CA THR A 160 -9.56 1.34 5.11
C THR A 160 -8.65 1.75 6.28
N GLY A 161 -8.67 0.99 7.37
CA GLY A 161 -7.81 1.23 8.53
C GLY A 161 -6.32 1.20 8.17
N MET A 162 -5.91 0.18 7.40
CA MET A 162 -4.52 0.02 6.95
C MET A 162 -4.06 1.19 6.09
N ARG A 163 -4.88 1.64 5.14
CA ARG A 163 -4.54 2.79 4.29
C ARG A 163 -4.54 4.11 5.04
N ILE A 164 -5.42 4.32 6.01
CA ILE A 164 -5.39 5.51 6.85
C ILE A 164 -4.10 5.52 7.69
N LYS A 165 -3.72 4.37 8.28
CA LYS A 165 -2.47 4.22 9.04
C LYS A 165 -1.23 4.48 8.18
N SER A 166 -1.20 3.98 6.94
CA SER A 166 -0.01 4.11 6.08
C SER A 166 0.04 5.42 5.30
N GLU A 167 -1.04 5.87 4.67
CA GLU A 167 -1.06 7.03 3.75
C GLU A 167 -1.53 8.33 4.42
N GLY A 168 -2.11 8.22 5.62
CA GLY A 168 -2.75 9.32 6.32
C GLY A 168 -4.19 9.58 5.87
N LYS A 169 -5.01 10.08 6.81
CA LYS A 169 -6.44 10.33 6.62
C LYS A 169 -6.73 11.26 5.43
N ASN A 170 -6.00 12.35 5.28
CA ASN A 170 -6.22 13.32 4.20
C ASN A 170 -5.98 12.70 2.81
N THR A 171 -4.98 11.84 2.67
CA THR A 171 -4.69 11.13 1.42
C THR A 171 -5.81 10.16 1.08
N TRP A 172 -6.28 9.42 2.08
CA TRP A 172 -7.41 8.51 1.94
C TRP A 172 -8.70 9.25 1.55
N GLU A 173 -9.02 10.38 2.19
CA GLU A 173 -10.22 11.17 1.88
C GLU A 173 -10.17 11.71 0.44
N LYS A 174 -9.02 12.23 -0.01
CA LYS A 174 -8.84 12.69 -1.40
C LYS A 174 -9.06 11.56 -2.41
N TRP A 175 -8.49 10.38 -2.14
CA TRP A 175 -8.71 9.21 -3.00
C TRP A 175 -10.19 8.79 -2.99
N ARG A 176 -10.84 8.74 -1.82
CA ARG A 176 -12.24 8.36 -1.67
C ARG A 176 -13.17 9.25 -2.48
N GLU A 177 -13.01 10.57 -2.38
CA GLU A 177 -13.78 11.54 -3.17
C GLU A 177 -13.53 11.34 -4.67
N LYS A 178 -12.28 11.14 -5.08
CA LYS A 178 -11.94 10.86 -6.48
C LYS A 178 -12.60 9.57 -6.97
N THR A 179 -12.54 8.48 -6.20
CA THR A 179 -13.14 7.19 -6.55
C THR A 179 -14.65 7.32 -6.70
N MET A 180 -15.33 8.00 -5.76
CA MET A 180 -16.77 8.27 -5.85
C MET A 180 -17.17 9.02 -7.13
N LEU A 181 -16.37 10.01 -7.53
CA LEU A 181 -16.61 10.78 -8.76
C LEU A 181 -16.32 9.99 -10.05
N SER A 182 -15.53 8.92 -9.97
CA SER A 182 -15.25 8.03 -11.11
C SER A 182 -16.24 6.87 -11.27
N LEU A 183 -17.17 6.67 -10.32
CA LEU A 183 -18.15 5.60 -10.41
C LEU A 183 -19.11 5.80 -11.59
N PRO A 184 -19.60 4.73 -12.23
CA PRO A 184 -20.52 4.82 -13.36
C PRO A 184 -21.75 5.70 -13.08
N ASN A 185 -22.07 6.57 -14.05
CA ASN A 185 -23.21 7.50 -14.03
C ASN A 185 -23.27 8.46 -12.82
N PRO A 186 -22.18 9.16 -12.43
CA PRO A 186 -22.17 9.96 -11.21
C PRO A 186 -22.92 11.29 -11.39
N GLY A 187 -22.91 11.88 -12.59
CA GLY A 187 -23.47 13.21 -12.87
C GLY A 187 -24.99 13.35 -12.77
N LYS A 188 -25.72 12.25 -12.57
CA LYS A 188 -27.18 12.26 -12.33
C LYS A 188 -27.55 12.29 -10.84
N LEU A 189 -26.56 12.17 -9.96
CA LEU A 189 -26.75 12.06 -8.52
C LEU A 189 -26.08 13.24 -7.81
N THR A 190 -26.67 13.67 -6.69
CA THR A 190 -25.99 14.59 -5.79
C THR A 190 -24.82 13.89 -5.10
N ARG A 191 -23.84 14.65 -4.60
CA ARG A 191 -22.75 14.08 -3.79
C ARG A 191 -23.27 13.25 -2.61
N ALA A 192 -24.32 13.73 -1.94
CA ALA A 192 -24.93 13.04 -0.81
C ALA A 192 -25.54 11.69 -1.23
N ASP A 193 -26.15 11.63 -2.41
CA ASP A 193 -26.66 10.37 -2.96
C ASP A 193 -25.54 9.39 -3.31
N ILE A 194 -24.45 9.88 -3.92
CA ILE A 194 -23.28 9.05 -4.22
C ILE A 194 -22.70 8.48 -2.93
N TRP A 195 -22.51 9.33 -1.90
CA TRP A 195 -22.02 8.90 -0.59
C TRP A 195 -22.89 7.77 -0.01
N ARG A 196 -24.20 8.01 0.13
CA ARG A 196 -25.15 7.07 0.72
C ARG A 196 -25.17 5.72 0.01
N ARG A 197 -25.07 5.73 -1.33
CA ARG A 197 -25.11 4.52 -2.16
C ARG A 197 -23.76 3.81 -2.24
N SER A 198 -22.66 4.55 -2.13
CA SER A 198 -21.31 3.98 -2.20
C SER A 198 -20.98 3.10 -1.01
N LEU A 199 -20.06 2.15 -1.21
CA LEU A 199 -19.53 1.31 -0.13
C LEU A 199 -18.91 2.12 1.01
N PHE A 200 -18.39 3.31 0.73
CA PHE A 200 -17.73 4.19 1.70
C PHE A 200 -18.62 4.67 2.85
N SER A 201 -19.94 4.67 2.68
CA SER A 201 -20.87 5.00 3.78
C SER A 201 -21.16 3.84 4.72
N ALA A 202 -20.62 2.64 4.47
CA ALA A 202 -20.75 1.52 5.40
C ALA A 202 -19.98 1.81 6.69
N SER A 203 -20.63 1.61 7.84
CA SER A 203 -19.95 1.76 9.14
C SER A 203 -19.04 0.56 9.38
N CYS A 204 -17.76 0.84 9.66
CA CYS A 204 -16.79 -0.15 10.07
C CYS A 204 -16.82 -0.48 11.57
N SER A 205 -17.73 0.12 12.35
CA SER A 205 -17.88 -0.22 13.77
C SER A 205 -18.46 -1.61 14.02
N ASN A 206 -19.12 -2.18 13.00
CA ASN A 206 -19.90 -3.41 13.12
C ASN A 206 -19.20 -4.62 12.50
N TYR A 207 -17.96 -4.45 12.02
CA TYR A 207 -17.19 -5.46 11.31
C TYR A 207 -15.79 -5.56 11.90
#